data_AF-A0A3B4B1Q0-F1
#
_entry.id   AF-A0A3B4B1Q0-F1
#
_cell.length_a   1.000
_cell.length_b   1.000
_cell.length_c   1.000
_cell.angle_alpha   90.00
_cell.angle_beta   90.00
_cell.angle_gamma   90.00
#
_symmetry.space_group_name_H-M   'P 1'
#
loop_
_entity.id
_entity.type
_entity.pdbx_description
1 polymer ?
#
loop_
_entity_poly.entity_id
_entity_poly.type
_entity_poly.pdbx_seq_one_letter_code
_entity_poly.pdbx_strand_id
1 'polypeptide(L)'
;MAARGGFFLSLLNYKTEKYVIAENRKIGILFRLYQLAVLGYIIGWVFVAKKGYQEKEEAIQTSVFTKLKGVALTNDSNKGLHLWGAEDYVIPPNGEQVFFVVTNYIETPNQRLGFCPESDRVPDGRCTSDDDCEEGETVIAGNGIKTGVCINSTGTCEVHAWCPVEYSPRPQEPLLSAAENFTVYIKNFIRFPNFNFFRSNVLETAEANYLKNCTYDSETHPYCPIFHLGNLVSWTGSDFQEMAVKGGSVGILIEWKCDLDKDYSLCNPQYSFTRLDININNSVTSGYNFRYAKHFKDPKGESFRTLYKVYGIRFDIMVNGQAGKFSIVPTIIALGSGIALLGAGAFACDMILLYMMNTSSFYRERKFEIINFNKDGKDSKAAHRERRSKKSSVEKEASNSITREDETGVAAAESQSSSVERRGPTIPRNTGQRYSALLSPGPDQKLHVSFSPRF
;
A
#
# COMPACT_ATOMS: atom_id res chain seq x y z
N MET A 1 8.36 56.32 24.31
CA MET A 1 8.75 55.43 23.19
C MET A 1 9.91 54.47 23.49
N ALA A 2 10.69 54.62 24.57
CA ALA A 2 11.89 53.79 24.80
C ALA A 2 11.65 52.27 25.00
N ALA A 3 10.51 51.85 25.56
CA ALA A 3 10.26 50.44 25.91
C ALA A 3 10.16 49.48 24.70
N ARG A 4 9.82 49.97 23.50
CA ARG A 4 9.74 49.13 22.28
C ARG A 4 11.13 48.81 21.69
N GLY A 5 12.09 49.74 21.80
CA GLY A 5 13.43 49.58 21.20
C GLY A 5 14.22 48.42 21.81
N GLY A 6 14.16 48.26 23.14
CA GLY A 6 14.80 47.14 23.83
C GLY A 6 14.25 45.77 23.44
N PHE A 7 12.97 45.69 23.07
CA PHE A 7 12.36 44.43 22.61
C PHE A 7 12.88 44.04 21.21
N PHE A 8 12.95 44.99 20.27
CA PHE A 8 13.49 44.72 18.93
C PHE A 8 14.99 44.37 18.95
N LEU A 9 15.79 45.03 19.81
CA LEU A 9 17.19 44.63 20.00
C LEU A 9 17.31 43.25 20.65
N SER A 10 16.40 42.90 21.58
CA SER A 10 16.36 41.57 22.19
C SER A 10 15.98 40.44 21.22
N LEU A 11 15.31 40.74 20.10
CA LEU A 11 15.05 39.77 19.03
C LEU A 11 16.30 39.42 18.21
N LEU A 12 17.35 40.26 18.25
CA LEU A 12 18.62 40.03 17.56
C LEU A 12 19.69 39.37 18.47
N ASN A 13 19.34 39.03 19.71
CA ASN A 13 20.25 38.36 20.65
C ASN A 13 20.44 36.88 20.27
N TYR A 14 21.58 36.54 19.68
CA TYR A 14 21.98 35.15 19.45
C TYR A 14 22.45 34.48 20.76
N LYS A 15 21.79 33.39 21.15
CA LYS A 15 22.18 32.57 22.30
C LYS A 15 22.97 31.35 21.81
N THR A 16 24.19 31.18 22.32
CA THR A 16 25.04 30.01 22.10
C THR A 16 25.19 29.18 23.38
N GLU A 17 25.41 27.87 23.23
CA GLU A 17 25.68 26.97 24.36
C GLU A 17 27.18 26.97 24.72
N LYS A 18 27.48 26.70 25.99
CA LYS A 18 28.87 26.50 26.47
C LYS A 18 29.17 25.02 26.52
N TYR A 19 30.05 24.56 25.63
CA TYR A 19 30.45 23.15 25.56
C TYR A 19 31.55 22.80 26.58
N VAL A 20 31.53 21.55 27.05
CA VAL A 20 32.60 20.97 27.90
C VAL A 20 33.31 19.89 27.08
N ILE A 21 34.60 20.05 26.85
CA ILE A 21 35.42 19.08 26.12
C ILE A 21 35.93 18.03 27.11
N ALA A 22 35.60 16.76 26.88
CA ALA A 22 36.05 15.63 27.69
C ALA A 22 37.21 14.89 27.00
N GLU A 23 38.43 15.08 27.50
CA GLU A 23 39.65 14.44 26.97
C GLU A 23 39.76 12.97 27.39
N ASN A 24 38.81 12.13 26.96
CA ASN A 24 38.81 10.70 27.24
C ASN A 24 38.88 9.86 25.96
N ARG A 25 40.04 9.23 25.71
CA ARG A 25 40.31 8.47 24.49
C ARG A 25 39.35 7.30 24.27
N LYS A 26 38.86 6.64 25.34
CA LYS A 26 37.90 5.51 25.23
C LYS A 26 36.52 5.98 24.75
N ILE A 27 36.00 7.06 25.36
CA ILE A 27 34.70 7.65 24.98
C ILE A 27 34.80 8.26 23.57
N GLY A 28 35.91 8.94 23.27
CA GLY A 28 36.16 9.50 21.94
C GLY A 28 36.13 8.43 20.84
N ILE A 29 36.79 7.28 21.04
CA ILE A 29 36.74 6.15 20.11
C ILE A 29 35.30 5.62 19.98
N LEU A 30 34.59 5.40 21.10
CA LEU A 30 33.21 4.91 21.09
C LEU A 30 32.28 5.84 20.30
N PHE A 31 32.36 7.15 20.54
CA PHE A 31 31.56 8.16 19.85
C PHE A 31 31.90 8.23 18.35
N ARG A 32 33.18 8.16 17.97
CA ARG A 32 33.58 8.11 16.55
C ARG A 32 33.13 6.83 15.84
N LEU A 33 33.17 5.68 16.51
CA LEU A 33 32.64 4.42 15.97
C LEU A 33 31.11 4.51 15.78
N TYR A 34 30.38 5.08 16.73
CA TYR A 34 28.95 5.34 16.58
C TYR A 34 28.67 6.28 15.39
N GLN A 35 29.41 7.39 15.26
CA GLN A 35 29.26 8.32 14.13
C GLN A 35 29.51 7.62 12.79
N LEU A 36 30.54 6.77 12.69
CA LEU A 36 30.82 5.99 11.48
C LEU A 36 29.72 4.96 11.19
N ALA A 37 29.17 4.29 12.20
CA ALA A 37 28.08 3.34 12.04
C ALA A 37 26.79 4.03 11.54
N VAL A 38 26.44 5.19 12.12
CA VAL A 38 25.30 6.00 11.67
C VAL A 38 25.51 6.54 10.26
N LEU A 39 26.71 7.04 9.94
CA LEU A 39 27.04 7.51 8.60
C LEU A 39 26.95 6.37 7.57
N GLY A 40 27.45 5.18 7.90
CA GLY A 40 27.34 3.97 7.09
C GLY A 40 25.89 3.54 6.87
N TYR A 41 25.05 3.61 7.90
CA TYR A 41 23.61 3.35 7.78
C TYR A 41 22.91 4.37 6.86
N ILE A 42 23.18 5.67 7.02
CA ILE A 42 22.57 6.73 6.20
C ILE A 42 22.97 6.54 4.73
N ILE A 43 24.26 6.40 4.44
CA ILE A 43 24.75 6.27 3.06
C ILE A 43 24.31 4.92 2.46
N GLY A 44 24.58 3.80 3.15
CA GLY A 44 24.35 2.45 2.63
C GLY A 44 22.88 2.04 2.59
N TRP A 45 22.13 2.24 3.67
CA TRP A 45 20.74 1.80 3.74
C TRP A 45 19.75 2.86 3.22
N VAL A 46 19.83 4.09 3.74
CA VAL A 46 18.84 5.13 3.39
C VAL A 46 19.04 5.64 1.96
N PHE A 47 20.27 6.04 1.61
CA PHE A 47 20.54 6.56 0.28
C PHE A 47 20.70 5.44 -0.77
N VAL A 48 21.59 4.45 -0.59
CA VAL A 48 21.83 3.43 -1.62
C VAL A 48 20.72 2.37 -1.69
N ALA A 49 20.42 1.66 -0.60
CA ALA A 49 19.49 0.52 -0.65
C ALA A 49 18.01 0.92 -0.80
N LYS A 50 17.57 2.00 -0.13
CA LYS A 50 16.17 2.48 -0.19
C LYS A 50 15.93 3.61 -1.21
N LYS A 51 16.98 4.18 -1.79
CA LYS A 51 16.92 5.35 -2.70
C LYS A 51 16.16 6.53 -2.10
N GLY A 52 16.49 6.89 -0.85
CA GLY A 52 15.85 8.02 -0.14
C GLY A 52 16.08 9.40 -0.75
N TYR A 53 16.93 9.50 -1.79
CA TYR A 53 17.10 10.70 -2.61
C TYR A 53 16.08 10.81 -3.76
N GLN A 54 15.34 9.73 -4.04
CA GLN A 54 14.32 9.69 -5.10
C GLN A 54 12.94 9.98 -4.54
N GLU A 55 12.21 10.83 -5.25
CA GLU A 55 10.76 10.87 -5.20
C GLU A 55 10.21 9.67 -5.99
N LYS A 56 9.13 9.06 -5.51
CA LYS A 56 8.59 7.81 -6.07
C LYS A 56 7.13 7.99 -6.47
N GLU A 57 6.78 7.45 -7.63
CA GLU A 57 5.43 7.47 -8.18
C GLU A 57 4.98 6.02 -8.46
N GLU A 58 3.91 5.60 -7.78
CA GLU A 58 3.26 4.29 -7.93
C GLU A 58 1.91 4.39 -8.65
N ALA A 59 1.36 5.61 -8.77
CA ALA A 59 0.11 5.90 -9.48
C ALA A 59 0.36 5.98 -10.99
N ILE A 60 0.51 4.83 -11.65
CA ILE A 60 0.75 4.78 -13.09
C ILE A 60 -0.54 4.97 -13.89
N GLN A 61 -0.44 5.64 -15.04
CA GLN A 61 -1.45 5.56 -16.08
C GLN A 61 -1.04 4.43 -17.04
N THR A 62 -1.95 3.49 -17.30
CA THR A 62 -1.69 2.32 -18.16
C THR A 62 -2.74 2.22 -19.26
N SER A 63 -2.32 1.72 -20.43
CA SER A 63 -3.21 1.34 -21.53
C SER A 63 -2.71 0.02 -22.11
N VAL A 64 -3.63 -0.92 -22.33
CA VAL A 64 -3.32 -2.27 -22.82
C VAL A 64 -4.18 -2.54 -24.05
N PHE A 65 -3.54 -3.00 -25.12
CA PHE A 65 -4.19 -3.48 -26.33
C PHE A 65 -3.76 -4.93 -26.57
N THR A 66 -4.72 -5.81 -26.81
CA THR A 66 -4.49 -7.21 -27.13
C THR A 66 -4.94 -7.52 -28.56
N LYS A 67 -4.19 -8.39 -29.24
CA LYS A 67 -4.60 -8.91 -30.56
C LYS A 67 -4.18 -10.36 -30.69
N LEU A 68 -5.17 -11.25 -30.82
CA LEU A 68 -4.92 -12.67 -31.01
C LEU A 68 -4.83 -13.04 -32.49
N LYS A 69 -4.09 -14.11 -32.77
CA LYS A 69 -3.98 -14.75 -34.08
C LYS A 69 -3.90 -16.26 -33.92
N GLY A 70 -4.68 -16.96 -34.72
CA GLY A 70 -4.79 -18.40 -34.74
C GLY A 70 -5.96 -18.78 -35.64
N VAL A 71 -5.91 -19.99 -36.19
CA VAL A 71 -7.04 -20.62 -36.86
C VAL A 71 -7.10 -22.09 -36.46
N ALA A 72 -8.30 -22.60 -36.20
CA ALA A 72 -8.53 -24.02 -35.94
C ALA A 72 -9.61 -24.56 -36.88
N LEU A 73 -9.47 -25.82 -37.26
CA LEU A 73 -10.49 -26.57 -37.99
C LEU A 73 -11.09 -27.61 -37.05
N THR A 74 -12.41 -27.54 -36.87
CA THR A 74 -13.19 -28.54 -36.12
C THR A 74 -14.03 -29.34 -37.10
N ASN A 75 -14.03 -30.66 -36.98
CA ASN A 75 -14.85 -31.55 -37.79
C ASN A 75 -15.91 -32.22 -36.90
N ASP A 76 -17.15 -31.75 -37.00
CA ASP A 76 -18.31 -32.31 -36.27
C ASP A 76 -19.14 -33.14 -37.26
N SER A 77 -19.40 -34.41 -36.92
CA SER A 77 -20.21 -35.34 -37.71
C SER A 77 -21.55 -34.77 -38.18
N ASN A 78 -22.14 -33.81 -37.44
CA ASN A 78 -23.43 -33.21 -37.75
C ASN A 78 -23.35 -31.92 -38.60
N LYS A 79 -22.18 -31.29 -38.69
CA LYS A 79 -21.99 -29.96 -39.32
C LYS A 79 -20.90 -29.93 -40.40
N GLY A 80 -20.09 -30.98 -40.47
CA GLY A 80 -18.91 -31.05 -41.32
C GLY A 80 -17.77 -30.19 -40.77
N LEU A 81 -16.94 -29.70 -41.69
CA LEU A 81 -15.74 -28.94 -41.39
C LEU A 81 -16.08 -27.46 -41.13
N HIS A 82 -15.75 -26.96 -39.94
CA HIS A 82 -15.90 -25.57 -39.55
C HIS A 82 -14.54 -24.94 -39.22
N LEU A 83 -14.32 -23.70 -39.69
CA LEU A 83 -13.11 -22.92 -39.48
C LEU A 83 -13.38 -21.86 -38.41
N TRP A 84 -12.53 -21.82 -37.39
CA TRP A 84 -12.56 -20.84 -36.31
C TRP A 84 -11.51 -19.75 -36.54
N GLY A 85 -11.96 -18.51 -36.65
CA GLY A 85 -11.10 -17.32 -36.61
C GLY A 85 -11.06 -16.68 -35.23
N ALA A 86 -10.17 -15.70 -35.03
CA ALA A 86 -10.09 -14.94 -33.78
C ALA A 86 -11.38 -14.15 -33.51
N GLU A 87 -12.08 -13.77 -34.57
CA GLU A 87 -13.44 -13.22 -34.58
C GLU A 87 -14.51 -14.14 -33.96
N ASP A 88 -14.30 -15.46 -33.93
CA ASP A 88 -15.24 -16.44 -33.38
C ASP A 88 -14.88 -16.87 -31.96
N TYR A 89 -13.59 -17.08 -31.68
CA TYR A 89 -13.13 -17.63 -30.40
C TYR A 89 -12.70 -16.58 -29.36
N VAL A 90 -12.57 -15.29 -29.72
CA VAL A 90 -12.15 -14.23 -28.78
C VAL A 90 -13.33 -13.38 -28.30
N ILE A 91 -13.48 -13.26 -26.99
CA ILE A 91 -14.57 -12.48 -26.36
C ILE A 91 -13.99 -11.61 -25.22
N PRO A 92 -14.25 -10.29 -25.17
CA PRO A 92 -14.78 -9.45 -26.24
C PRO A 92 -13.74 -9.27 -27.37
N PRO A 93 -14.16 -9.01 -28.62
CA PRO A 93 -13.25 -8.83 -29.76
C PRO A 93 -12.49 -7.50 -29.76
N ASN A 94 -12.79 -6.59 -28.83
CA ASN A 94 -12.26 -5.23 -28.78
C ASN A 94 -10.74 -5.14 -28.50
N GLY A 95 -10.12 -6.21 -27.98
CA GLY A 95 -8.69 -6.23 -27.68
C GLY A 95 -8.31 -5.46 -26.42
N GLU A 96 -9.04 -5.68 -25.33
CA GLU A 96 -8.90 -4.97 -24.05
C GLU A 96 -7.87 -5.65 -23.12
N GLN A 97 -7.77 -5.15 -21.88
CA GLN A 97 -6.92 -5.68 -20.80
C GLN A 97 -7.33 -7.08 -20.32
N VAL A 98 -8.59 -7.47 -20.56
CA VAL A 98 -9.15 -8.80 -20.30
C VAL A 98 -9.64 -9.38 -21.62
N PHE A 99 -9.26 -10.62 -21.92
CA PHE A 99 -9.79 -11.35 -23.07
C PHE A 99 -10.03 -12.83 -22.72
N PHE A 100 -11.05 -13.42 -23.35
CA PHE A 100 -11.40 -14.82 -23.20
C PHE A 100 -11.17 -15.55 -24.51
N VAL A 101 -10.58 -16.74 -24.43
CA VAL A 101 -10.35 -17.64 -25.57
C VAL A 101 -11.23 -18.88 -25.40
N VAL A 102 -12.20 -19.05 -26.28
CA VAL A 102 -13.04 -20.26 -26.37
C VAL A 102 -12.15 -21.44 -26.74
N THR A 103 -12.13 -22.48 -25.90
CA THR A 103 -11.39 -23.72 -26.14
C THR A 103 -12.31 -24.93 -26.32
N ASN A 104 -13.54 -24.84 -25.82
CA ASN A 104 -14.54 -25.90 -25.89
C ASN A 104 -15.95 -25.28 -25.82
N TYR A 105 -16.96 -25.88 -26.43
CA TYR A 105 -18.30 -25.28 -26.49
C TYR A 105 -19.41 -26.33 -26.64
N ILE A 106 -20.60 -25.93 -26.22
CA ILE A 106 -21.86 -26.61 -26.51
C ILE A 106 -22.72 -25.62 -27.30
N GLU A 107 -23.30 -26.09 -28.40
CA GLU A 107 -24.19 -25.31 -29.23
C GLU A 107 -25.58 -25.95 -29.25
N THR A 108 -26.62 -25.17 -29.00
CA THR A 108 -28.03 -25.55 -29.17
C THR A 108 -28.61 -24.69 -30.29
N PRO A 109 -28.60 -25.17 -31.55
CA PRO A 109 -29.05 -24.41 -32.72
C PRO A 109 -30.57 -24.36 -32.83
N ASN A 110 -31.06 -23.38 -33.60
CA ASN A 110 -32.46 -23.28 -34.02
C ASN A 110 -33.49 -23.23 -32.87
N GLN A 111 -33.10 -22.72 -31.70
CA GLN A 111 -34.02 -22.50 -30.60
C GLN A 111 -35.11 -21.50 -31.01
N ARG A 112 -36.38 -21.86 -30.80
CA ARG A 112 -37.55 -21.00 -30.97
C ARG A 112 -38.27 -20.84 -29.64
N LEU A 113 -39.03 -19.76 -29.47
CA LEU A 113 -39.93 -19.67 -28.32
C LEU A 113 -41.08 -20.67 -28.50
N GLY A 114 -41.34 -21.49 -27.49
CA GLY A 114 -42.36 -22.54 -27.54
C GLY A 114 -42.40 -23.36 -26.26
N PHE A 115 -42.99 -24.55 -26.34
CA PHE A 115 -43.15 -25.48 -25.22
C PHE A 115 -42.30 -26.73 -25.43
N CYS A 116 -41.58 -27.15 -24.40
CA CYS A 116 -40.71 -28.34 -24.43
C CYS A 116 -40.40 -28.82 -23.00
N PRO A 117 -39.96 -30.07 -22.80
CA PRO A 117 -39.45 -30.52 -21.51
C PRO A 117 -38.22 -29.71 -21.06
N GLU A 118 -38.18 -29.39 -19.77
CA GLU A 118 -36.99 -28.82 -19.11
C GLU A 118 -35.84 -29.85 -19.04
N SER A 119 -34.61 -29.38 -18.77
CA SER A 119 -33.46 -30.27 -18.61
C SER A 119 -33.55 -31.07 -17.31
N ASP A 120 -33.34 -32.38 -17.44
CA ASP A 120 -33.09 -33.35 -16.37
C ASP A 120 -32.04 -32.94 -15.32
N ARG A 121 -31.15 -31.99 -15.66
CA ARG A 121 -30.12 -31.46 -14.76
C ARG A 121 -30.61 -30.37 -13.82
N VAL A 122 -31.79 -29.80 -14.06
CA VAL A 122 -32.40 -28.77 -13.22
C VAL A 122 -33.28 -29.48 -12.19
N PRO A 123 -32.95 -29.49 -10.88
CA PRO A 123 -33.68 -30.29 -9.90
C PRO A 123 -35.15 -29.88 -9.75
N ASP A 124 -35.43 -28.57 -9.82
CA ASP A 124 -36.78 -27.98 -9.78
C ASP A 124 -37.58 -28.18 -11.08
N GLY A 125 -36.94 -28.64 -12.15
CA GLY A 125 -37.59 -29.00 -13.40
C GLY A 125 -38.03 -30.47 -13.45
N ARG A 126 -37.78 -31.27 -12.41
CA ARG A 126 -38.11 -32.71 -12.36
C ARG A 126 -39.50 -32.94 -11.76
N CYS A 127 -40.24 -33.87 -12.33
CA CYS A 127 -41.60 -34.20 -11.92
C CYS A 127 -41.87 -35.70 -12.02
N THR A 128 -42.91 -36.14 -11.31
CA THR A 128 -43.50 -37.48 -11.35
C THR A 128 -44.98 -37.45 -11.71
N SER A 129 -45.65 -36.33 -11.47
CA SER A 129 -47.03 -36.03 -11.82
C SER A 129 -47.20 -34.55 -12.18
N ASP A 130 -48.29 -34.21 -12.86
CA ASP A 130 -48.63 -32.83 -13.25
C ASP A 130 -48.70 -31.88 -12.03
N ASP A 131 -49.11 -32.40 -10.86
CA ASP A 131 -49.15 -31.67 -9.59
C ASP A 131 -47.77 -31.16 -9.11
N ASP A 132 -46.66 -31.73 -9.60
CA ASP A 132 -45.30 -31.25 -9.29
C ASP A 132 -44.91 -29.99 -10.10
N CYS A 133 -45.73 -29.60 -11.09
CA CYS A 133 -45.41 -28.60 -12.10
C CYS A 133 -46.33 -27.37 -12.04
N GLU A 134 -46.34 -26.61 -10.94
CA GLU A 134 -47.24 -25.45 -10.76
C GLU A 134 -47.25 -24.48 -11.96
N GLU A 135 -48.42 -24.28 -12.59
CA GLU A 135 -48.57 -23.46 -13.79
C GLU A 135 -48.21 -21.99 -13.53
N GLY A 136 -47.35 -21.43 -14.39
CA GLY A 136 -46.91 -20.04 -14.29
C GLY A 136 -45.71 -19.80 -13.36
N GLU A 137 -45.24 -20.81 -12.63
CA GLU A 137 -44.02 -20.71 -11.82
C GLU A 137 -42.75 -20.70 -12.71
N THR A 138 -41.77 -19.85 -12.38
CA THR A 138 -40.45 -19.87 -13.03
C THR A 138 -39.58 -20.98 -12.45
N VAL A 139 -38.98 -21.82 -13.29
CA VAL A 139 -38.07 -22.88 -12.81
C VAL A 139 -36.80 -22.28 -12.20
N ILE A 140 -36.53 -22.60 -10.94
CA ILE A 140 -35.37 -22.09 -10.19
C ILE A 140 -34.08 -22.63 -10.82
N ALA A 141 -33.24 -21.71 -11.32
CA ALA A 141 -32.04 -22.01 -12.11
C ALA A 141 -32.30 -22.84 -13.40
N GLY A 142 -33.54 -22.85 -13.89
CA GLY A 142 -33.95 -23.46 -15.16
C GLY A 142 -33.92 -22.50 -16.35
N ASN A 143 -34.65 -22.86 -17.40
CA ASN A 143 -34.65 -22.19 -18.70
C ASN A 143 -35.98 -21.48 -19.05
N GLY A 144 -37.06 -21.71 -18.30
CA GLY A 144 -38.39 -21.17 -18.61
C GLY A 144 -39.40 -21.19 -17.47
N ILE A 145 -40.68 -21.11 -17.84
CA ILE A 145 -41.85 -21.05 -16.94
C ILE A 145 -42.65 -22.36 -17.09
N LYS A 146 -42.99 -23.02 -15.98
CA LYS A 146 -43.74 -24.30 -15.93
C LYS A 146 -45.16 -24.11 -16.52
N THR A 147 -45.65 -25.08 -17.31
CA THR A 147 -46.96 -24.99 -18.00
C THR A 147 -48.12 -25.72 -17.30
N GLY A 148 -47.88 -26.39 -16.17
CA GLY A 148 -48.87 -27.29 -15.55
C GLY A 148 -48.72 -28.77 -15.91
N VAL A 149 -47.81 -29.14 -16.81
CA VAL A 149 -47.75 -30.50 -17.40
C VAL A 149 -46.41 -31.19 -17.11
N CYS A 150 -46.45 -32.44 -16.65
CA CYS A 150 -45.29 -33.29 -16.45
C CYS A 150 -45.07 -34.23 -17.66
N ILE A 151 -43.89 -34.17 -18.28
CA ILE A 151 -43.57 -35.00 -19.44
C ILE A 151 -43.00 -36.35 -18.96
N ASN A 152 -43.87 -37.36 -18.90
CA ASN A 152 -43.56 -38.72 -18.45
C ASN A 152 -42.38 -39.41 -19.16
N SER A 153 -42.03 -39.01 -20.39
CA SER A 153 -40.90 -39.61 -21.12
C SER A 153 -39.52 -39.10 -20.66
N THR A 154 -39.45 -37.90 -20.09
CA THR A 154 -38.22 -37.29 -19.57
C THR A 154 -38.22 -37.16 -18.04
N GLY A 155 -39.38 -37.24 -17.39
CA GLY A 155 -39.53 -37.01 -15.94
C GLY A 155 -39.33 -35.54 -15.57
N THR A 156 -39.73 -34.63 -16.45
CA THR A 156 -39.50 -33.19 -16.31
C THR A 156 -40.73 -32.38 -16.71
N CYS A 157 -40.95 -31.24 -16.04
CA CYS A 157 -42.03 -30.33 -16.41
C CYS A 157 -41.84 -29.81 -17.83
N GLU A 158 -42.95 -29.62 -18.53
CA GLU A 158 -43.00 -28.80 -19.73
C GLU A 158 -42.83 -27.33 -19.33
N VAL A 159 -42.00 -26.62 -20.09
CA VAL A 159 -41.70 -25.20 -19.88
C VAL A 159 -41.94 -24.39 -21.15
N HIS A 160 -42.52 -23.20 -20.98
CA HIS A 160 -42.51 -22.16 -21.99
C HIS A 160 -41.11 -21.51 -22.00
N ALA A 161 -40.31 -21.84 -23.02
CA ALA A 161 -38.89 -21.55 -23.05
C ALA A 161 -38.36 -21.38 -24.50
N TRP A 162 -37.04 -21.18 -24.61
CA TRP A 162 -36.32 -21.31 -25.87
C TRP A 162 -36.04 -22.79 -26.15
N CYS A 163 -36.90 -23.39 -26.97
CA CYS A 163 -36.97 -24.82 -27.23
C CYS A 163 -36.22 -25.22 -28.51
N PRO A 164 -35.48 -26.36 -28.51
CA PRO A 164 -35.23 -27.24 -27.37
C PRO A 164 -34.26 -26.64 -26.35
N VAL A 165 -34.42 -26.98 -25.07
CA VAL A 165 -33.48 -26.58 -24.00
C VAL A 165 -32.09 -27.22 -24.18
N GLU A 166 -31.08 -26.68 -23.50
CA GLU A 166 -29.70 -27.19 -23.55
C GLU A 166 -29.60 -28.59 -22.93
N TYR A 167 -29.57 -29.64 -23.75
CA TYR A 167 -29.48 -31.03 -23.29
C TYR A 167 -28.05 -31.63 -23.34
N SER A 168 -27.14 -31.08 -24.15
CA SER A 168 -25.87 -31.75 -24.48
C SER A 168 -24.98 -32.02 -23.25
N PRO A 169 -24.35 -33.21 -23.13
CA PRO A 169 -23.31 -33.44 -22.13
C PRO A 169 -22.10 -32.53 -22.38
N ARG A 170 -21.33 -32.24 -21.33
CA ARG A 170 -20.06 -31.50 -21.47
C ARG A 170 -19.09 -32.36 -22.30
N PRO A 171 -18.49 -31.83 -23.39
CA PRO A 171 -17.47 -32.56 -24.12
C PRO A 171 -16.30 -32.87 -23.18
N GLN A 172 -15.85 -34.12 -23.17
CA GLN A 172 -14.76 -34.59 -22.30
C GLN A 172 -13.38 -34.13 -22.78
N GLU A 173 -13.26 -33.83 -24.07
CA GLU A 173 -12.05 -33.34 -24.73
C GLU A 173 -12.26 -31.90 -25.23
N PRO A 174 -11.18 -31.10 -25.40
CA PRO A 174 -11.28 -29.73 -25.86
C PRO A 174 -11.42 -29.67 -27.39
N LEU A 175 -12.57 -29.19 -27.87
CA LEU A 175 -12.87 -29.09 -29.31
C LEU A 175 -11.87 -28.20 -30.09
N LEU A 176 -11.29 -27.18 -29.44
CA LEU A 176 -10.25 -26.33 -30.03
C LEU A 176 -8.88 -26.56 -29.36
N SER A 177 -8.44 -27.83 -29.25
CA SER A 177 -7.11 -28.19 -28.73
C SER A 177 -5.95 -27.44 -29.41
N ALA A 178 -6.09 -27.13 -30.71
CA ALA A 178 -5.14 -26.34 -31.49
C ALA A 178 -4.93 -24.89 -30.98
N ALA A 179 -5.82 -24.38 -30.12
CA ALA A 179 -5.69 -23.05 -29.52
C ALA A 179 -4.41 -22.88 -28.68
N GLU A 180 -3.80 -23.98 -28.22
CA GLU A 180 -2.50 -23.98 -27.53
C GLU A 180 -1.40 -23.26 -28.35
N ASN A 181 -1.40 -23.46 -29.67
CA ASN A 181 -0.41 -22.90 -30.58
C ASN A 181 -0.73 -21.45 -31.02
N PHE A 182 -1.90 -20.92 -30.65
CA PHE A 182 -2.28 -19.56 -31.00
C PHE A 182 -1.39 -18.53 -30.32
N THR A 183 -1.34 -17.33 -30.90
CA THR A 183 -0.51 -16.23 -30.41
C THR A 183 -1.36 -15.05 -29.95
N VAL A 184 -0.93 -14.39 -28.89
CA VAL A 184 -1.44 -13.08 -28.46
C VAL A 184 -0.33 -12.04 -28.54
N TYR A 185 -0.59 -10.96 -29.24
CA TYR A 185 0.22 -9.74 -29.20
C TYR A 185 -0.34 -8.84 -28.10
N ILE A 186 0.50 -8.50 -27.12
CA ILE A 186 0.16 -7.61 -26.00
C ILE A 186 0.97 -6.33 -26.14
N LYS A 187 0.29 -5.22 -26.42
CA LYS A 187 0.90 -3.89 -26.41
C LYS A 187 0.46 -3.12 -25.19
N ASN A 188 1.40 -2.82 -24.31
CA ASN A 188 1.20 -2.00 -23.13
C ASN A 188 1.91 -0.65 -23.30
N PHE A 189 1.22 0.42 -22.90
CA PHE A 189 1.78 1.75 -22.69
C PHE A 189 1.65 2.11 -21.22
N ILE A 190 2.72 2.66 -20.66
CA ILE A 190 2.75 3.23 -19.31
C ILE A 190 3.09 4.71 -19.37
N ARG A 191 2.55 5.47 -18.41
CA ARG A 191 2.93 6.85 -18.15
C ARG A 191 2.98 7.12 -16.65
N PHE A 192 4.06 7.75 -16.23
CA PHE A 192 4.28 8.29 -14.90
C PHE A 192 4.06 9.81 -14.97
N PRO A 193 2.85 10.32 -14.66
CA PRO A 193 2.47 11.70 -14.96
C PRO A 193 3.30 12.74 -14.19
N ASN A 194 3.67 12.50 -12.92
CA ASN A 194 4.46 13.46 -12.14
C ASN A 194 5.87 13.64 -12.73
N PHE A 195 6.45 12.59 -13.29
CA PHE A 195 7.75 12.66 -13.97
C PHE A 195 7.66 12.97 -15.47
N ASN A 196 6.43 13.08 -16.02
CA ASN A 196 6.09 13.15 -17.44
C ASN A 196 6.85 12.12 -18.32
N PHE A 197 7.08 10.93 -17.76
CA PHE A 197 7.73 9.82 -18.46
C PHE A 197 6.65 8.91 -19.09
N PHE A 198 6.88 8.46 -20.31
CA PHE A 198 6.05 7.49 -21.01
C PHE A 198 6.92 6.38 -21.60
N ARG A 199 6.44 5.14 -21.67
CA ARG A 199 7.12 4.04 -22.39
C ARG A 199 6.14 2.98 -22.87
N SER A 200 6.54 2.16 -23.82
CA SER A 200 5.81 0.95 -24.24
C SER A 200 6.67 -0.29 -24.06
N ASN A 201 6.02 -1.46 -23.87
CA ASN A 201 6.72 -2.75 -23.77
C ASN A 201 7.34 -3.21 -25.11
N VAL A 202 6.91 -2.62 -26.23
CA VAL A 202 7.43 -2.92 -27.56
C VAL A 202 8.77 -2.21 -27.74
N LEU A 203 9.83 -2.97 -28.01
CA LEU A 203 11.16 -2.42 -28.23
C LEU A 203 11.19 -1.53 -29.48
N GLU A 204 11.77 -0.33 -29.34
CA GLU A 204 11.91 0.66 -30.41
C GLU A 204 13.05 0.25 -31.37
N THR A 205 12.80 -0.75 -32.21
CA THR A 205 13.76 -1.31 -33.17
C THR A 205 13.56 -0.73 -34.58
N ALA A 206 14.66 -0.45 -35.31
CA ALA A 206 14.59 -0.11 -36.74
C ALA A 206 14.20 -1.31 -37.65
N GLU A 207 14.25 -2.53 -37.12
CA GLU A 207 13.98 -3.76 -37.87
C GLU A 207 12.47 -4.06 -37.98
N ALA A 208 11.88 -3.73 -39.12
CA ALA A 208 10.47 -4.00 -39.44
C ALA A 208 10.05 -5.50 -39.42
N ASN A 209 11.01 -6.42 -39.30
CA ASN A 209 10.78 -7.87 -39.23
C ASN A 209 10.83 -8.43 -37.80
N TYR A 210 11.28 -7.67 -36.79
CA TYR A 210 11.37 -8.15 -35.39
C TYR A 210 10.03 -8.74 -34.91
N LEU A 211 8.93 -7.97 -35.07
CA LEU A 211 7.57 -8.38 -34.68
C LEU A 211 6.93 -9.46 -35.57
N LYS A 212 7.62 -9.94 -36.61
CA LYS A 212 7.15 -11.07 -37.43
C LYS A 212 7.74 -12.41 -37.00
N ASN A 213 8.94 -12.37 -36.40
CA ASN A 213 9.74 -13.55 -36.11
C ASN A 213 9.98 -13.76 -34.60
N CYS A 214 9.82 -12.72 -33.77
CA CYS A 214 10.00 -12.88 -32.33
C CYS A 214 8.81 -13.62 -31.70
N THR A 215 9.13 -14.42 -30.70
CA THR A 215 8.20 -15.02 -29.74
C THR A 215 8.80 -14.78 -28.35
N TYR A 216 7.97 -14.44 -27.36
CA TYR A 216 8.42 -14.20 -25.99
C TYR A 216 8.95 -15.47 -25.35
N ASP A 217 10.12 -15.32 -24.75
CA ASP A 217 10.79 -16.31 -23.91
C ASP A 217 11.65 -15.55 -22.89
N SER A 218 11.72 -16.04 -21.65
CA SER A 218 12.33 -15.30 -20.54
C SER A 218 13.85 -15.15 -20.65
N GLU A 219 14.52 -16.04 -21.40
CA GLU A 219 15.98 -16.04 -21.52
C GLU A 219 16.44 -15.45 -22.86
N THR A 220 15.80 -15.86 -23.97
CA THR A 220 16.22 -15.51 -25.32
C THR A 220 15.58 -14.23 -25.86
N HIS A 221 14.30 -13.97 -25.55
CA HIS A 221 13.53 -12.86 -26.12
C HIS A 221 12.60 -12.17 -25.09
N PRO A 222 13.14 -11.67 -23.96
CA PRO A 222 12.33 -11.17 -22.83
C PRO A 222 11.55 -9.87 -23.12
N TYR A 223 11.76 -9.25 -24.28
CA TYR A 223 11.08 -8.02 -24.72
C TYR A 223 10.21 -8.22 -25.97
N CYS A 224 10.00 -9.45 -26.42
CA CYS A 224 9.04 -9.71 -27.48
C CYS A 224 7.60 -9.58 -26.92
N PRO A 225 6.70 -8.82 -27.56
CA PRO A 225 5.31 -8.65 -27.11
C PRO A 225 4.34 -9.75 -27.61
N ILE A 226 4.85 -10.87 -28.15
CA ILE A 226 4.06 -11.94 -28.77
C ILE A 226 4.23 -13.22 -27.96
N PHE A 227 3.14 -13.79 -27.46
CA PHE A 227 3.15 -14.95 -26.56
C PHE A 227 2.31 -16.09 -27.15
N HIS A 228 2.75 -17.34 -27.03
CA HIS A 228 1.88 -18.50 -27.31
C HIS A 228 0.94 -18.77 -26.12
N LEU A 229 -0.31 -19.12 -26.41
CA LEU A 229 -1.31 -19.38 -25.35
C LEU A 229 -0.94 -20.60 -24.50
N GLY A 230 -0.39 -21.66 -25.10
CA GLY A 230 0.16 -22.81 -24.39
C GLY A 230 1.23 -22.41 -23.37
N ASN A 231 2.22 -21.61 -23.80
CA ASN A 231 3.28 -21.12 -22.92
C ASN A 231 2.75 -20.27 -21.76
N LEU A 232 1.77 -19.39 -22.02
CA LEU A 232 1.14 -18.58 -20.97
C LEU A 232 0.50 -19.43 -19.87
N VAL A 233 -0.07 -20.59 -20.22
CA VAL A 233 -0.65 -21.53 -19.24
C VAL A 233 0.45 -22.36 -18.57
N SER A 234 1.42 -22.88 -19.33
CA SER A 234 2.50 -23.73 -18.79
C SER A 234 3.42 -22.98 -17.82
N TRP A 235 3.67 -21.68 -18.03
CA TRP A 235 4.39 -20.84 -17.06
C TRP A 235 3.65 -20.64 -15.72
N THR A 236 2.35 -20.94 -15.64
CA THR A 236 1.63 -21.02 -14.36
C THR A 236 1.81 -22.36 -13.62
N GLY A 237 2.46 -23.34 -14.26
CA GLY A 237 2.54 -24.72 -13.78
C GLY A 237 1.28 -25.55 -14.06
N SER A 238 0.39 -25.10 -14.96
CA SER A 238 -0.83 -25.80 -15.36
C SER A 238 -0.71 -26.41 -16.76
N ASP A 239 -1.45 -27.48 -17.04
CA ASP A 239 -1.58 -28.04 -18.38
C ASP A 239 -2.64 -27.27 -19.21
N PHE A 240 -2.35 -27.02 -20.49
CA PHE A 240 -3.27 -26.30 -21.38
C PHE A 240 -4.51 -27.14 -21.72
N GLN A 241 -4.35 -28.43 -22.01
CA GLN A 241 -5.43 -29.29 -22.50
C GLN A 241 -6.44 -29.61 -21.38
N GLU A 242 -5.99 -29.84 -20.14
CA GLU A 242 -6.89 -30.00 -18.98
C GLU A 242 -7.69 -28.71 -18.72
N MET A 243 -7.02 -27.55 -18.78
CA MET A 243 -7.69 -26.25 -18.63
C MET A 243 -8.65 -25.97 -19.78
N ALA A 244 -8.33 -26.39 -21.00
CA ALA A 244 -9.17 -26.22 -22.19
C ALA A 244 -10.52 -26.97 -22.12
N VAL A 245 -10.60 -28.08 -21.37
CA VAL A 245 -11.86 -28.84 -21.19
C VAL A 245 -12.82 -28.11 -20.24
N LYS A 246 -12.32 -27.61 -19.11
CA LYS A 246 -13.15 -27.03 -18.05
C LYS A 246 -13.27 -25.50 -18.15
N GLY A 247 -12.36 -24.86 -18.85
CA GLY A 247 -12.03 -23.45 -18.75
C GLY A 247 -11.14 -23.14 -17.53
N GLY A 248 -10.68 -21.90 -17.41
CA GLY A 248 -9.84 -21.42 -16.31
C GLY A 248 -9.55 -19.93 -16.40
N SER A 249 -8.72 -19.40 -15.49
CA SER A 249 -8.32 -17.99 -15.49
C SER A 249 -6.81 -17.83 -15.25
N VAL A 250 -6.13 -17.08 -16.11
CA VAL A 250 -4.69 -16.84 -16.09
C VAL A 250 -4.41 -15.34 -15.98
N GLY A 251 -3.60 -14.97 -15.01
CA GLY A 251 -3.11 -13.62 -14.80
C GLY A 251 -1.76 -13.40 -15.48
N ILE A 252 -1.66 -12.36 -16.30
CA ILE A 252 -0.42 -11.90 -16.94
C ILE A 252 0.00 -10.60 -16.26
N LEU A 253 0.94 -10.68 -15.30
CA LEU A 253 1.43 -9.52 -14.56
C LEU A 253 2.63 -8.90 -15.29
N ILE A 254 2.49 -7.65 -15.70
CA ILE A 254 3.52 -6.79 -16.29
C ILE A 254 3.97 -5.79 -15.22
N GLU A 255 5.20 -5.91 -14.73
CA GLU A 255 5.75 -5.03 -13.70
C GLU A 255 6.82 -4.07 -14.27
N TRP A 256 6.67 -2.78 -13.99
CA TRP A 256 7.57 -1.72 -14.43
C TRP A 256 8.30 -1.07 -13.24
N LYS A 257 9.47 -1.60 -12.87
CA LYS A 257 10.35 -1.02 -11.83
C LYS A 257 11.41 -0.12 -12.46
N CYS A 258 11.15 1.18 -12.50
CA CYS A 258 11.94 2.13 -13.29
C CYS A 258 12.73 3.12 -12.43
N ASP A 259 13.99 3.30 -12.81
CA ASP A 259 14.93 4.23 -12.19
C ASP A 259 15.21 5.36 -13.19
N LEU A 260 14.48 6.47 -13.08
CA LEU A 260 14.47 7.56 -14.06
C LEU A 260 15.69 8.49 -13.95
N ASP A 261 16.63 8.18 -13.05
CA ASP A 261 17.97 8.79 -13.01
C ASP A 261 18.95 8.05 -13.94
N LYS A 262 18.55 6.88 -14.47
CA LYS A 262 19.29 6.10 -15.46
C LYS A 262 18.77 6.37 -16.87
N ASP A 263 19.45 5.82 -17.86
CA ASP A 263 19.04 5.94 -19.25
C ASP A 263 17.63 5.38 -19.52
N TYR A 264 16.91 6.04 -20.42
CA TYR A 264 15.54 5.69 -20.81
C TYR A 264 15.39 4.21 -21.20
N SER A 265 16.41 3.63 -21.84
CA SER A 265 16.37 2.24 -22.34
C SER A 265 16.32 1.16 -21.25
N LEU A 266 16.68 1.48 -20.00
CA LEU A 266 16.82 0.49 -18.91
C LEU A 266 15.52 0.22 -18.13
N CYS A 267 14.49 1.06 -18.30
CA CYS A 267 13.17 0.91 -17.68
C CYS A 267 12.31 -0.13 -18.43
N ASN A 268 12.67 -1.41 -18.35
CA ASN A 268 12.01 -2.48 -19.14
C ASN A 268 10.94 -3.25 -18.34
N PRO A 269 9.91 -3.82 -18.99
CA PRO A 269 8.88 -4.60 -18.31
C PRO A 269 9.44 -5.95 -17.82
N GLN A 270 8.90 -6.44 -16.72
CA GLN A 270 9.10 -7.80 -16.23
C GLN A 270 7.76 -8.54 -16.26
N TYR A 271 7.72 -9.71 -16.88
CA TYR A 271 6.51 -10.51 -17.00
C TYR A 271 6.50 -11.65 -15.97
N SER A 272 5.35 -11.91 -15.39
CA SER A 272 5.10 -13.06 -14.52
C SER A 272 3.68 -13.58 -14.74
N PHE A 273 3.50 -14.89 -14.57
CA PHE A 273 2.28 -15.60 -14.94
C PHE A 273 1.77 -16.38 -13.73
N THR A 274 0.46 -16.32 -13.49
CA THR A 274 -0.17 -17.01 -12.36
C THR A 274 -1.56 -17.50 -12.77
N ARG A 275 -2.00 -18.62 -12.21
CA ARG A 275 -3.38 -19.07 -12.37
C ARG A 275 -4.25 -18.42 -11.28
N LEU A 276 -5.35 -17.80 -11.69
CA LEU A 276 -6.21 -16.99 -10.82
C LEU A 276 -7.40 -17.79 -10.24
N ASP A 277 -7.80 -18.89 -10.87
CA ASP A 277 -8.91 -19.75 -10.42
C ASP A 277 -8.46 -20.92 -9.51
N ILE A 278 -7.27 -20.83 -8.88
CA ILE A 278 -6.81 -21.84 -7.90
C ILE A 278 -7.68 -21.75 -6.62
N ASN A 279 -8.73 -22.57 -6.58
CA ASN A 279 -9.58 -22.69 -5.40
C ASN A 279 -9.10 -23.86 -4.52
N ILE A 280 -8.44 -23.54 -3.40
CA ILE A 280 -7.71 -24.51 -2.56
C ILE A 280 -8.62 -25.61 -1.99
N ASN A 281 -9.93 -25.36 -1.84
CA ASN A 281 -10.83 -26.18 -1.02
C ASN A 281 -12.07 -26.78 -1.74
N ASN A 282 -12.34 -26.53 -3.02
CA ASN A 282 -13.56 -27.02 -3.67
C ASN A 282 -13.43 -27.29 -5.18
N SER A 283 -13.77 -28.51 -5.60
CA SER A 283 -13.81 -28.95 -7.01
C SER A 283 -15.06 -28.49 -7.78
N VAL A 284 -16.15 -28.18 -7.07
CA VAL A 284 -17.48 -27.91 -7.66
C VAL A 284 -17.51 -26.67 -8.55
N THR A 285 -16.66 -25.68 -8.30
CA THR A 285 -16.54 -24.45 -9.11
C THR A 285 -15.30 -24.44 -10.01
N SER A 286 -14.68 -25.59 -10.28
CA SER A 286 -13.48 -25.66 -11.12
C SER A 286 -13.77 -25.36 -12.60
N GLY A 287 -13.14 -24.29 -13.09
CA GLY A 287 -13.18 -23.83 -14.48
C GLY A 287 -14.07 -22.60 -14.72
N TYR A 288 -14.10 -22.15 -15.97
CA TYR A 288 -14.78 -20.92 -16.38
C TYR A 288 -15.67 -21.16 -17.60
N ASN A 289 -16.92 -20.73 -17.52
CA ASN A 289 -17.89 -20.85 -18.62
C ASN A 289 -18.97 -19.78 -18.54
N PHE A 290 -19.55 -19.45 -19.69
CA PHE A 290 -20.73 -18.58 -19.78
C PHE A 290 -21.56 -18.93 -21.01
N ARG A 291 -22.74 -18.30 -21.12
CA ARG A 291 -23.67 -18.47 -22.24
C ARG A 291 -23.87 -17.16 -22.98
N TYR A 292 -24.01 -17.24 -24.30
CA TYR A 292 -24.48 -16.15 -25.15
C TYR A 292 -25.34 -16.73 -26.29
N ALA A 293 -26.16 -15.90 -26.92
CA ALA A 293 -27.01 -16.33 -28.03
C ALA A 293 -26.80 -15.44 -29.27
N LYS A 294 -26.65 -16.08 -30.43
CA LYS A 294 -26.74 -15.40 -31.74
C LYS A 294 -28.21 -15.45 -32.16
N HIS A 295 -28.85 -14.29 -32.33
CA HIS A 295 -30.27 -14.18 -32.71
C HIS A 295 -30.42 -13.97 -34.21
N PHE A 296 -31.42 -14.60 -34.81
CA PHE A 296 -31.69 -14.63 -36.25
C PHE A 296 -33.19 -14.46 -36.52
N LYS A 297 -33.55 -14.22 -37.78
CA LYS A 297 -34.95 -14.19 -38.25
C LYS A 297 -35.11 -15.05 -39.49
N ASP A 298 -36.21 -15.78 -39.55
CA ASP A 298 -36.59 -16.60 -40.70
C ASP A 298 -37.20 -15.76 -41.84
N PRO A 299 -37.32 -16.32 -43.06
CA PRO A 299 -38.11 -15.73 -44.14
C PRO A 299 -39.58 -15.43 -43.78
N LYS A 300 -40.13 -16.09 -42.74
CA LYS A 300 -41.47 -15.84 -42.20
C LYS A 300 -41.55 -14.68 -41.19
N GLY A 301 -40.41 -14.09 -40.81
CA GLY A 301 -40.33 -13.04 -39.78
C GLY A 301 -40.24 -13.55 -38.34
N GLU A 302 -40.45 -14.86 -38.11
CA GLU A 302 -40.22 -15.51 -36.81
C GLU A 302 -38.77 -15.33 -36.35
N SER A 303 -38.56 -15.14 -35.05
CA SER A 303 -37.23 -14.99 -34.46
C SER A 303 -36.78 -16.30 -33.82
N PHE A 304 -35.58 -16.74 -34.16
CA PHE A 304 -34.94 -17.91 -33.58
C PHE A 304 -33.53 -17.55 -33.10
N ARG A 305 -32.90 -18.43 -32.32
CA ARG A 305 -31.52 -18.21 -31.85
C ARG A 305 -30.70 -19.49 -31.86
N THR A 306 -29.38 -19.32 -31.93
CA THR A 306 -28.43 -20.37 -31.57
C THR A 306 -27.82 -20.00 -30.24
N LEU A 307 -28.05 -20.83 -29.22
CA LEU A 307 -27.46 -20.68 -27.90
C LEU A 307 -26.07 -21.34 -27.90
N TYR A 308 -25.07 -20.60 -27.45
CA TYR A 308 -23.72 -21.10 -27.21
C TYR A 308 -23.45 -21.08 -25.71
N LYS A 309 -22.94 -22.18 -25.19
CA LYS A 309 -22.31 -22.26 -23.88
C LYS A 309 -20.84 -22.56 -24.09
N VAL A 310 -19.99 -21.59 -23.78
CA VAL A 310 -18.56 -21.66 -24.06
C VAL A 310 -17.76 -21.88 -22.79
N TYR A 311 -16.74 -22.71 -22.94
CA TYR A 311 -15.69 -23.00 -21.97
C TYR A 311 -14.37 -22.51 -22.57
N GLY A 312 -13.48 -21.99 -21.72
CA GLY A 312 -12.30 -21.32 -22.23
C GLY A 312 -11.43 -20.73 -21.16
N ILE A 313 -10.32 -20.16 -21.60
CA ILE A 313 -9.31 -19.57 -20.73
C ILE A 313 -9.50 -18.06 -20.79
N ARG A 314 -9.80 -17.47 -19.63
CA ARG A 314 -9.80 -16.03 -19.43
C ARG A 314 -8.38 -15.57 -19.10
N PHE A 315 -7.89 -14.54 -19.79
CA PHE A 315 -6.60 -13.93 -19.55
C PHE A 315 -6.80 -12.50 -19.03
N ASP A 316 -6.30 -12.24 -17.82
CA ASP A 316 -6.37 -10.95 -17.14
C ASP A 316 -4.96 -10.33 -17.11
N ILE A 317 -4.73 -9.29 -17.91
CA ILE A 317 -3.47 -8.55 -17.89
C ILE A 317 -3.50 -7.57 -16.72
N MET A 318 -2.52 -7.66 -15.83
CA MET A 318 -2.35 -6.75 -14.70
C MET A 318 -1.07 -5.95 -14.92
N VAL A 319 -1.14 -4.62 -14.81
CA VAL A 319 0.04 -3.76 -15.03
C VAL A 319 0.32 -2.96 -13.77
N ASN A 320 1.46 -3.26 -13.15
CA ASN A 320 1.97 -2.56 -11.97
C ASN A 320 3.21 -1.75 -12.35
N GLY A 321 3.47 -0.64 -11.66
CA GLY A 321 4.70 0.12 -11.89
C GLY A 321 5.07 1.03 -10.74
N GLN A 322 6.37 1.25 -10.60
CA GLN A 322 6.97 2.17 -9.65
C GLN A 322 8.13 2.87 -10.35
N ALA A 323 8.06 4.18 -10.47
CA ALA A 323 9.17 5.02 -10.93
C ALA A 323 9.81 5.74 -9.75
N GLY A 324 11.13 5.84 -9.76
CA GLY A 324 11.90 6.72 -8.88
C GLY A 324 12.71 7.73 -9.68
N LYS A 325 12.72 9.00 -9.27
CA LYS A 325 13.55 10.06 -9.87
C LYS A 325 14.15 10.97 -8.79
N PHE A 326 15.38 11.42 -8.96
CA PHE A 326 16.06 12.33 -8.04
C PHE A 326 15.21 13.58 -7.78
N SER A 327 15.02 13.88 -6.49
CA SER A 327 14.31 15.08 -6.05
C SER A 327 15.00 15.64 -4.80
N ILE A 328 15.20 16.95 -4.79
CA ILE A 328 15.96 17.62 -3.73
C ILE A 328 15.21 17.60 -2.38
N VAL A 329 13.88 17.57 -2.41
CA VAL A 329 13.03 17.58 -1.21
C VAL A 329 13.21 16.31 -0.36
N PRO A 330 12.99 15.07 -0.87
CA PRO A 330 13.25 13.86 -0.10
C PRO A 330 14.73 13.73 0.27
N THR A 331 15.66 14.18 -0.59
CA THR A 331 17.10 14.20 -0.28
C THR A 331 17.42 15.02 0.97
N ILE A 332 16.89 16.25 1.09
CA ILE A 332 17.10 17.10 2.27
C ILE A 332 16.41 16.52 3.51
N ILE A 333 15.22 15.93 3.38
CA ILE A 333 14.51 15.30 4.49
C ILE A 333 15.28 14.06 5.02
N ALA A 334 15.79 13.22 4.12
CA ALA A 334 16.63 12.06 4.46
C ALA A 334 17.96 12.49 5.10
N LEU A 335 18.59 13.55 4.59
CA LEU A 335 19.82 14.09 5.17
C LEU A 335 19.59 14.71 6.55
N GLY A 336 18.53 15.51 6.72
CA GLY A 336 18.19 16.16 7.99
C GLY A 336 17.83 15.15 9.08
N SER A 337 17.01 14.14 8.76
CA SER A 337 16.69 13.05 9.68
C SER A 337 17.91 12.17 10.01
N GLY A 338 18.81 11.93 9.03
CA GLY A 338 20.09 11.28 9.26
C GLY A 338 21.02 12.07 10.21
N ILE A 339 21.13 13.39 10.02
CA ILE A 339 21.92 14.26 10.93
C ILE A 339 21.33 14.27 12.34
N ALA A 340 20.00 14.29 12.48
CA ALA A 340 19.34 14.20 13.79
C ALA A 340 19.71 12.91 14.55
N LEU A 341 19.87 11.78 13.84
CA LEU A 341 20.28 10.50 14.43
C LEU A 341 21.68 10.55 15.05
N LEU A 342 22.60 11.39 14.55
CA LEU A 342 23.92 11.59 15.17
C LEU A 342 23.80 12.18 16.59
N GLY A 343 22.75 12.97 16.86
CA GLY A 343 22.49 13.55 18.19
C GLY A 343 22.17 12.50 19.27
N ALA A 344 21.54 11.38 18.90
CA ALA A 344 21.26 10.29 19.83
C ALA A 344 22.55 9.65 20.38
N GLY A 345 23.60 9.60 19.57
CA GLY A 345 24.93 9.14 20.00
C GLY A 345 25.58 10.04 21.04
N ALA A 346 25.38 11.36 20.93
CA ALA A 346 25.88 12.31 21.91
C ALA A 346 25.18 12.12 23.27
N PHE A 347 23.85 11.96 23.25
CA PHE A 347 23.07 11.65 24.45
C PHE A 347 23.50 10.32 25.12
N ALA A 348 23.69 9.25 24.33
CA ALA A 348 24.15 7.97 24.84
C ALA A 348 25.57 8.04 25.43
N CYS A 349 26.49 8.74 24.77
CA CYS A 349 27.85 8.95 25.28
C CYS A 349 27.86 9.81 26.54
N ASP A 350 27.00 10.83 26.63
CA ASP A 350 26.78 11.63 27.83
C ASP A 350 26.29 10.77 29.00
N MET A 351 25.32 9.87 28.78
CA MET A 351 24.82 8.97 29.81
C MET A 351 25.93 8.04 30.34
N ILE A 352 26.72 7.46 29.44
CA ILE A 352 27.87 6.61 29.81
C ILE A 352 28.91 7.41 30.62
N LEU A 353 29.28 8.59 30.14
CA LEU A 353 30.29 9.47 30.73
C LEU A 353 29.89 9.96 32.14
N LEU A 354 28.61 10.31 32.35
CA LEU A 354 28.11 10.90 33.58
C LEU A 354 27.65 9.90 34.65
N TYR A 355 27.34 8.65 34.26
CA TYR A 355 26.75 7.67 35.18
C TYR A 355 27.48 6.31 35.24
N MET A 356 28.15 5.87 34.16
CA MET A 356 28.72 4.51 34.08
C MET A 356 30.23 4.45 34.28
N MET A 357 30.93 5.59 34.30
CA MET A 357 32.39 5.63 34.46
C MET A 357 32.82 5.86 35.90
N ASN A 358 33.94 5.25 36.30
CA ASN A 358 34.55 5.45 37.63
C ASN A 358 34.93 6.92 37.90
N THR A 359 35.16 7.72 36.86
CA THR A 359 35.43 9.17 36.93
C THR A 359 34.19 10.04 36.74
N SER A 360 32.99 9.48 36.85
CA SER A 360 31.70 10.16 36.60
C SER A 360 31.48 11.39 37.49
N SER A 361 31.88 11.33 38.77
CA SER A 361 31.76 12.46 39.71
C SER A 361 32.43 13.73 39.19
N PHE A 362 33.69 13.62 38.75
CA PHE A 362 34.50 14.70 38.20
C PHE A 362 33.88 15.35 36.95
N TYR A 363 33.31 14.54 36.05
CA TYR A 363 32.61 15.07 34.88
C TYR A 363 31.26 15.69 35.24
N ARG A 364 30.55 15.14 36.23
CA ARG A 364 29.27 15.67 36.73
C ARG A 364 29.46 17.04 37.39
N GLU A 365 30.50 17.22 38.19
CA GLU A 365 30.86 18.52 38.81
C GLU A 365 31.28 19.58 37.78
N ARG A 366 31.87 19.17 36.64
CA ARG A 366 32.22 20.09 35.54
C ARG A 366 31.04 20.43 34.62
N LYS A 367 30.05 19.54 34.50
CA LYS A 367 28.87 19.74 33.62
C LYS A 367 27.70 20.43 34.33
N PHE A 368 27.47 20.12 35.60
CA PHE A 368 26.37 20.66 36.40
C PHE A 368 26.87 21.66 37.43
N GLU A 369 26.23 22.82 37.52
CA GLU A 369 26.53 23.85 38.50
C GLU A 369 25.50 23.77 39.64
N ILE A 370 25.95 23.50 40.86
CA ILE A 370 25.06 23.37 42.03
C ILE A 370 24.72 24.76 42.53
N ILE A 371 23.56 25.27 42.13
CA ILE A 371 23.05 26.57 42.59
C ILE A 371 22.35 26.37 43.94
N ASN A 372 23.05 26.70 45.03
CA ASN A 372 22.42 26.85 46.32
C ASN A 372 21.60 28.15 46.33
N PHE A 373 20.27 28.03 46.29
CA PHE A 373 19.36 29.14 46.56
C PHE A 373 19.42 29.49 48.06
N ASN A 374 20.41 30.29 48.45
CA ASN A 374 20.41 30.94 49.75
C ASN A 374 19.10 31.72 49.91
N LYS A 375 18.32 31.37 50.93
CA LYS A 375 17.02 31.99 51.23
C LYS A 375 17.18 33.32 52.00
N ASP A 376 18.33 33.96 51.84
CA ASP A 376 18.77 35.13 52.60
C ASP A 376 18.24 36.42 51.95
N GLY A 377 17.03 36.81 52.36
CA GLY A 377 16.42 38.03 51.82
C GLY A 377 15.10 38.48 52.41
N LYS A 378 14.61 37.89 53.52
CA LYS A 378 13.27 38.24 54.04
C LYS A 378 13.05 38.43 55.54
N ASP A 379 14.05 38.25 56.41
CA ASP A 379 13.83 38.45 57.87
C ASP A 379 14.40 39.76 58.45
N SER A 380 15.45 40.37 57.87
CA SER A 380 16.03 41.63 58.37
C SER A 380 15.19 42.90 58.11
N LYS A 381 13.94 42.78 57.62
CA LYS A 381 13.02 43.93 57.39
C LYS A 381 11.74 43.89 58.23
N ALA A 382 11.48 42.83 58.99
CA ALA A 382 10.35 42.78 59.93
C ALA A 382 10.67 43.51 61.25
N ALA A 383 11.81 43.18 61.86
CA ALA A 383 12.19 43.64 63.21
C ALA A 383 12.32 45.18 63.37
N HIS A 384 12.55 45.93 62.28
CA HIS A 384 12.72 47.39 62.35
C HIS A 384 11.42 48.19 62.10
N ARG A 385 10.32 47.54 61.69
CA ARG A 385 9.05 48.22 61.36
C ARG A 385 8.03 48.19 62.51
N GLU A 386 8.07 47.19 63.40
CA GLU A 386 7.12 47.08 64.53
C GLU A 386 7.38 48.08 65.67
N ARG A 387 8.62 48.53 65.89
CA ARG A 387 8.94 49.49 66.96
C ARG A 387 8.43 50.93 66.73
N ARG A 388 7.84 51.24 65.57
CA ARG A 388 7.35 52.59 65.23
C ARG A 388 5.84 52.71 65.07
N SER A 389 5.08 51.63 65.28
CA SER A 389 3.61 51.61 65.15
C SER A 389 2.84 51.49 66.47
N LYS A 390 3.51 51.21 67.60
CA LYS A 390 2.88 51.21 68.94
C LYS A 390 2.87 52.60 69.59
N LYS A 391 2.24 53.59 68.96
CA LYS A 391 1.89 54.87 69.63
C LYS A 391 0.74 55.69 69.01
N SER A 392 -0.41 55.08 68.74
CA SER A 392 -1.69 55.81 68.68
C SER A 392 -2.91 54.87 68.79
N SER A 393 -3.93 55.35 69.51
CA SER A 393 -5.36 54.95 69.46
C SER A 393 -5.74 53.47 69.62
N VAL A 394 -6.15 53.14 70.85
CA VAL A 394 -7.08 52.05 71.19
C VAL A 394 -8.49 52.64 71.24
N GLU A 395 -9.51 51.98 70.64
CA GLU A 395 -10.83 51.77 71.27
C GLU A 395 -11.77 50.83 70.44
N LYS A 396 -12.39 49.87 71.16
CA LYS A 396 -13.76 49.28 71.01
C LYS A 396 -14.18 48.57 69.70
N GLU A 397 -14.42 47.24 69.73
CA GLU A 397 -15.69 46.52 70.02
C GLU A 397 -16.63 46.41 68.78
N ALA A 398 -17.34 45.32 68.45
CA ALA A 398 -17.45 43.95 69.02
C ALA A 398 -18.13 42.96 68.01
N SER A 399 -18.36 41.71 68.44
CA SER A 399 -19.46 40.80 68.02
C SER A 399 -19.34 39.82 66.81
N ASN A 400 -18.80 38.62 67.11
CA ASN A 400 -19.41 37.27 66.99
C ASN A 400 -20.20 36.73 65.76
N SER A 401 -20.04 35.39 65.60
CA SER A 401 -21.02 34.36 65.14
C SER A 401 -21.09 34.02 63.63
N ILE A 402 -21.37 32.78 63.15
CA ILE A 402 -21.51 31.42 63.75
C ILE A 402 -21.52 30.32 62.63
N THR A 403 -20.89 29.14 62.83
CA THR A 403 -21.12 27.82 62.13
C THR A 403 -20.93 27.69 60.59
N ARG A 404 -20.75 26.52 59.92
CA ARG A 404 -20.64 25.08 60.29
C ARG A 404 -19.96 24.22 59.17
N GLU A 405 -19.55 22.98 59.52
CA GLU A 405 -19.54 21.65 58.82
C GLU A 405 -19.64 21.60 57.26
N ASP A 406 -19.03 20.70 56.47
CA ASP A 406 -18.54 19.29 56.62
C ASP A 406 -17.08 19.12 56.10
N GLU A 407 -16.20 18.20 56.55
CA GLU A 407 -16.20 16.71 56.53
C GLU A 407 -16.13 16.08 55.10
N THR A 408 -15.35 15.02 54.80
CA THR A 408 -14.64 13.97 55.58
C THR A 408 -13.36 13.42 54.87
N GLY A 409 -12.51 12.67 55.60
CA GLY A 409 -11.46 11.77 55.06
C GLY A 409 -10.01 12.04 55.56
N VAL A 410 -9.60 11.70 56.80
CA VAL A 410 -9.19 10.34 57.30
C VAL A 410 -7.98 9.77 56.51
N ALA A 411 -6.81 9.41 57.05
CA ALA A 411 -6.22 9.32 58.41
C ALA A 411 -4.69 9.66 58.32
N ALA A 412 -4.01 10.26 59.31
CA ALA A 412 -3.35 9.63 60.48
C ALA A 412 -2.65 8.27 60.18
N ALA A 413 -1.42 7.96 60.61
CA ALA A 413 -0.33 8.70 61.26
C ALA A 413 1.00 7.90 61.03
N GLU A 414 2.21 8.24 61.49
CA GLU A 414 2.67 9.32 62.37
C GLU A 414 4.07 9.83 61.96
N SER A 415 5.13 9.63 62.78
CA SER A 415 6.51 10.08 62.51
C SER A 415 7.56 9.27 63.26
N GLN A 416 8.74 9.05 62.66
CA GLN A 416 10.02 9.07 63.39
C GLN A 416 11.21 9.28 62.44
N SER A 417 12.30 9.81 62.97
CA SER A 417 13.32 10.55 62.23
C SER A 417 14.57 9.75 61.87
N SER A 418 15.13 10.03 60.69
CA SER A 418 16.58 9.95 60.48
C SER A 418 17.04 11.14 59.64
N SER A 419 18.18 11.71 60.02
CA SER A 419 18.69 12.96 59.46
C SER A 419 19.44 12.73 58.16
N VAL A 420 18.86 13.19 57.04
CA VAL A 420 19.54 13.27 55.74
C VAL A 420 19.51 14.71 55.23
N GLU A 421 20.69 15.24 54.99
CA GLU A 421 20.97 16.56 54.44
C GLU A 421 20.31 16.71 53.06
N ARG A 422 19.20 17.46 52.98
CA ARG A 422 18.45 17.67 51.72
C ARG A 422 19.23 18.60 50.79
N ARG A 423 20.10 18.02 49.95
CA ARG A 423 20.66 18.69 48.78
C ARG A 423 19.54 19.23 47.90
N GLY A 424 19.69 20.48 47.45
CA GLY A 424 18.75 21.14 46.54
C GLY A 424 18.72 20.49 45.16
N PRO A 425 17.69 20.79 44.33
CA PRO A 425 17.54 20.19 43.01
C PRO A 425 18.69 20.59 42.07
N THR A 426 19.33 19.59 41.46
CA THR A 426 20.40 19.80 40.48
C THR A 426 19.80 20.23 39.14
N ILE A 427 20.14 21.44 38.68
CA ILE A 427 19.59 22.01 37.43
C ILE A 427 20.67 21.95 36.33
N PRO A 428 20.35 21.45 35.12
CA PRO A 428 21.27 21.55 33.98
C PRO A 428 21.48 23.01 33.58
N ARG A 429 22.70 23.38 33.18
CA ARG A 429 23.18 24.76 32.97
C ARG A 429 22.46 25.60 31.89
N ASN A 430 21.36 25.09 31.34
CA ASN A 430 20.65 25.65 30.18
C ASN A 430 19.38 26.46 30.49
N THR A 431 18.82 26.39 31.71
CA THR A 431 17.61 27.14 32.08
C THR A 431 17.92 28.60 32.44
N GLY A 432 17.66 29.52 31.51
CA GLY A 432 17.77 30.96 31.76
C GLY A 432 16.56 31.50 32.52
N GLN A 433 16.73 31.88 33.79
CA GLN A 433 15.71 32.61 34.53
C GLN A 433 15.73 34.11 34.18
N ARG A 434 14.54 34.70 33.96
CA ARG A 434 14.37 36.14 33.77
C ARG A 434 14.52 36.88 35.10
N TYR A 435 15.38 37.89 35.14
CA TYR A 435 15.32 38.97 36.12
C TYR A 435 15.41 40.33 35.41
N SER A 436 14.39 41.17 35.60
CA SER A 436 14.35 42.53 35.07
C SER A 436 15.18 43.45 35.95
N ALA A 437 16.34 43.91 35.48
CA ALA A 437 17.16 44.90 36.19
C ALA A 437 16.81 46.33 35.75
N LEU A 438 16.55 47.21 36.72
CA LEU A 438 16.45 48.64 36.52
C LEU A 438 17.83 49.24 36.21
N LEU A 439 17.91 50.13 35.21
CA LEU A 439 19.14 50.86 34.88
C LEU A 439 19.46 51.97 35.88
N SER A 440 20.75 52.13 36.19
CA SER A 440 21.41 53.42 36.44
C SER A 440 22.87 53.32 35.98
N PRO A 441 23.45 54.34 35.30
CA PRO A 441 24.78 54.25 34.70
C PRO A 441 25.90 54.82 35.58
N GLY A 442 27.11 54.25 35.46
CA GLY A 442 28.37 54.76 36.01
C GLY A 442 29.56 54.17 35.24
N PRO A 443 30.67 54.89 35.01
CA PRO A 443 31.59 54.57 33.92
C PRO A 443 32.82 53.73 34.30
N ASP A 444 33.31 53.00 33.29
CA ASP A 444 34.68 52.51 33.04
C ASP A 444 35.54 51.98 34.20
N GLN A 445 35.73 50.66 34.19
CA GLN A 445 37.01 50.06 34.57
C GLN A 445 37.38 48.89 33.63
N LYS A 446 38.50 49.03 32.92
CA LYS A 446 39.11 47.95 32.14
C LYS A 446 39.72 46.92 33.09
N LEU A 447 39.48 45.62 32.85
CA LEU A 447 40.31 44.54 33.38
C LEU A 447 40.41 43.38 32.38
N HIS A 448 41.62 42.86 32.23
CA HIS A 448 41.98 41.85 31.22
C HIS A 448 41.40 40.46 31.51
N VAL A 449 40.85 39.80 30.49
CA VAL A 449 41.00 38.34 30.31
C VAL A 449 41.22 38.05 28.82
N SER A 450 42.25 37.27 28.51
CA SER A 450 42.57 36.80 27.15
C SER A 450 42.02 35.39 26.93
N PHE A 451 41.35 35.15 25.80
CA PHE A 451 41.09 33.82 25.28
C PHE A 451 41.72 33.69 23.88
N SER A 452 42.49 32.62 23.67
CA SER A 452 43.15 32.35 22.40
C SER A 452 42.16 31.71 21.41
N PRO A 453 42.01 32.24 20.19
CA PRO A 453 41.31 31.56 19.12
C PRO A 453 42.27 30.59 18.43
N ARG A 454 41.81 29.36 18.15
CA ARG A 454 42.35 28.56 17.04
C ARG A 454 41.19 28.01 16.22
N PHE A 455 41.44 28.00 14.91
CA PHE A 455 40.55 27.68 13.81
C PHE A 455 40.08 26.22 13.85
#